data_AF-A0A7C6E4T2-F1
#
_entry.id   AF-A0A7C6E4T2-F1
#
_cell.length_a   1.000
_cell.length_b   1.000
_cell.length_c   1.000
_cell.angle_alpha   90.00
_cell.angle_beta   90.00
_cell.angle_gamma   90.00
#
_symmetry.space_group_name_H-M   'P 1'
#
loop_
_entity.id
_entity.type
_entity.pdbx_description
1 polymer ?
#
loop_
_entity_poly.entity_id
_entity_poly.type
_entity_poly.pdbx_seq_one_letter_code
_entity_poly.pdbx_strand_id
1 'polypeptide(L)'
;MRLNLAWAILAIISSLLLLIRILTPSVYHIIIEGGDNPRVYPIPNVYTFSDIIVVCLLSITFSYALFKAIVIEEKPPFLKQFRISELLRLLKPDELKVYEIIKNNSGIFQSELPEKTGFSTTKVSQILGFLEVYGLVEKKKKGRENFLRAVEEEPKS
;
A
#
# COMPACT_ATOMS: atom_id res chain seq x y z
N MET A 1 1.14 -9.56 5.66
CA MET A 1 -0.26 -10.01 5.82
C MET A 1 -0.79 -9.80 7.25
N ARG A 2 -0.19 -10.36 8.31
CA ARG A 2 -0.69 -10.22 9.71
C ARG A 2 -0.78 -8.77 10.21
N LEU A 3 0.16 -7.90 9.82
CA LEU A 3 0.20 -6.51 10.28
C LEU A 3 -0.92 -5.65 9.66
N ASN A 4 -1.20 -5.82 8.38
CA ASN A 4 -2.27 -5.08 7.69
C ASN A 4 -3.66 -5.47 8.23
N LEU A 5 -3.84 -6.75 8.57
CA LEU A 5 -5.07 -7.23 9.21
C LEU A 5 -5.28 -6.57 10.59
N ALA A 6 -4.22 -6.41 11.37
CA ALA A 6 -4.30 -5.75 12.68
C ALA A 6 -4.72 -4.27 12.55
N TRP A 7 -4.17 -3.54 11.57
CA TRP A 7 -4.57 -2.14 11.30
C TRP A 7 -6.02 -2.02 10.84
N ALA A 8 -6.49 -2.94 9.99
CA ALA A 8 -7.88 -2.99 9.55
C ALA A 8 -8.84 -3.27 10.71
N ILE A 9 -8.51 -4.24 11.57
CA ILE A 9 -9.30 -4.54 12.78
C ILE A 9 -9.35 -3.32 13.71
N LEU A 10 -8.22 -2.64 13.92
CA LEU A 10 -8.15 -1.43 14.75
C LEU A 10 -9.01 -0.29 14.19
N ALA A 11 -9.04 -0.11 12.87
CA ALA A 11 -9.91 0.86 12.21
C ALA A 11 -11.39 0.55 12.42
N ILE A 12 -11.79 -0.72 12.29
CA ILE A 12 -13.17 -1.17 12.51
C ILE A 12 -13.61 -0.91 13.97
N ILE A 13 -12.76 -1.26 14.93
CA ILE A 13 -13.03 -1.05 16.35
C ILE A 13 -13.18 0.45 16.67
N SER A 14 -12.28 1.29 16.15
CA SER A 14 -12.33 2.74 16.37
C SER A 14 -13.62 3.36 15.79
N SER A 15 -14.01 2.95 14.58
CA SER A 15 -15.24 3.41 13.95
C SER A 15 -16.49 3.03 14.74
N LEU A 16 -16.55 1.81 15.26
CA LEU A 16 -17.68 1.34 16.06
C LEU A 16 -17.82 2.13 17.37
N LEU A 17 -16.71 2.39 18.07
CA LEU A 17 -16.70 3.17 19.31
C LEU A 17 -17.13 4.63 19.07
N LEU A 18 -16.70 5.22 17.95
CA LEU A 18 -17.07 6.57 17.54
C LEU A 18 -18.58 6.65 17.28
N LEU A 19 -19.14 5.68 16.57
CA LEU A 19 -20.57 5.59 16.30
C LEU A 19 -21.39 5.48 17.59
N ILE A 20 -20.95 4.64 18.54
CA ILE A 20 -21.60 4.51 19.84
C ILE A 20 -21.57 5.86 20.58
N ARG A 21 -20.43 6.57 20.58
CA ARG A 21 -20.34 7.88 21.25
C ARG A 21 -21.18 9.00 20.62
N ILE A 22 -21.42 8.94 19.31
CA ILE A 22 -22.36 9.87 18.65
C ILE A 22 -23.81 9.51 19.00
N LEU A 23 -24.16 8.24 19.09
CA LEU A 23 -25.54 7.79 19.31
C LEU A 23 -25.97 7.86 20.78
N THR A 24 -25.04 7.81 21.73
CA THR A 24 -25.33 7.91 23.17
C THR A 24 -24.74 9.21 23.75
N PRO A 25 -25.42 10.36 23.60
CA PRO A 25 -24.99 11.60 24.24
C PRO A 25 -25.02 11.44 25.77
N SER A 26 -24.00 11.97 26.45
CA SER A 26 -23.87 11.89 27.90
C SER A 26 -24.93 12.77 28.59
N VAL A 27 -25.64 12.24 29.58
CA VAL A 27 -26.64 12.98 30.36
C VAL A 27 -25.98 13.60 31.60
N TYR A 28 -26.06 14.92 31.73
CA TYR A 28 -25.55 15.64 32.90
C TYR A 28 -26.69 16.27 33.72
N HIS A 29 -26.44 16.36 35.02
CA HIS A 29 -27.34 16.92 36.01
C HIS A 29 -26.77 18.25 36.52
N ILE A 30 -27.53 19.34 36.40
CA ILE A 30 -27.18 20.63 37.02
C ILE A 30 -27.93 20.72 38.35
N ILE A 31 -27.20 20.96 39.44
CA ILE A 31 -27.75 21.23 40.76
C ILE A 31 -27.75 22.75 40.93
N ILE A 32 -28.95 23.36 40.98
CA ILE A 32 -29.09 24.78 41.26
C ILE A 32 -29.27 24.93 42.77
N GLU A 33 -28.21 25.34 43.46
CA GLU A 33 -28.26 25.71 44.88
C GLU A 33 -28.83 27.13 45.01
N GLY A 34 -30.16 27.23 45.11
CA GLY A 34 -30.87 28.52 45.14
C GLY A 34 -32.19 28.49 45.91
N GLY A 35 -32.30 27.65 46.96
CA GLY A 35 -33.47 27.58 47.85
C GLY A 35 -33.51 26.27 48.65
N ASP A 36 -34.44 26.18 49.62
CA ASP A 36 -34.57 25.08 50.61
C ASP A 36 -34.72 23.65 50.04
N ASN A 37 -34.81 23.48 48.72
CA ASN A 37 -34.85 22.18 48.06
C ASN A 37 -34.04 22.21 46.76
N PRO A 38 -32.88 21.53 46.66
CA PRO A 38 -32.12 21.45 45.42
C PRO A 38 -32.92 20.67 44.36
N ARG A 39 -33.24 21.33 43.24
CA ARG A 39 -33.90 20.68 42.10
C ARG A 39 -32.86 20.30 41.06
N VAL A 40 -32.85 19.03 40.68
CA VAL A 40 -31.93 18.48 39.67
C VAL A 40 -32.63 18.46 38.32
N TYR A 41 -32.15 19.24 37.36
CA TYR A 41 -32.65 19.19 35.98
C TYR A 41 -31.65 18.41 35.11
N PRO A 42 -32.02 17.24 34.55
CA PRO A 42 -31.24 16.63 33.48
C PRO A 42 -31.45 17.45 32.20
N ILE A 43 -30.38 17.95 31.60
CA ILE A 43 -30.44 18.50 30.23
C ILE A 43 -30.06 17.36 29.28
N PRO A 44 -31.02 16.78 28.55
CA PRO A 44 -30.71 15.72 27.60
C PRO A 44 -29.97 16.29 26.39
N ASN A 45 -29.09 15.47 25.80
CA ASN A 45 -28.50 15.70 24.48
C ASN A 45 -27.48 16.86 24.36
N VAL A 46 -26.63 17.05 25.38
CA VAL A 46 -25.51 17.99 25.32
C VAL A 46 -24.20 17.24 25.11
N TYR A 47 -23.52 17.51 24.00
CA TYR A 47 -22.14 17.03 23.78
C TYR A 47 -21.21 17.77 24.73
N THR A 48 -20.45 17.02 25.52
CA THR A 48 -19.50 17.62 26.44
C THR A 48 -18.13 17.82 25.80
N PHE A 49 -17.32 18.70 26.39
CA PHE A 49 -15.92 18.87 26.00
C PHE A 49 -15.16 17.52 26.02
N SER A 50 -15.49 16.64 26.96
CA SER A 50 -14.91 15.29 27.04
C SER A 50 -15.28 14.43 25.82
N ASP A 51 -16.55 14.46 25.38
CA ASP A 51 -16.98 13.72 24.20
C ASP A 51 -16.28 14.22 22.93
N ILE A 52 -16.09 15.53 22.80
CA ILE A 52 -15.36 16.16 21.68
C ILE A 52 -13.89 15.71 21.64
N ILE A 53 -13.22 15.68 22.79
CA ILE A 53 -11.82 15.22 22.89
C ILE A 53 -11.70 13.75 22.47
N VAL A 54 -12.61 12.90 22.92
CA VAL A 54 -12.62 11.46 22.57
C VAL A 54 -12.85 11.26 21.07
N VAL A 55 -13.81 11.97 20.48
CA VAL A 55 -14.09 11.90 19.03
C VAL A 55 -12.89 12.35 18.21
N CYS A 56 -12.19 13.42 18.62
CA CYS A 56 -10.97 13.89 17.96
C CYS A 56 -9.86 12.83 17.97
N LEU A 57 -9.61 12.19 19.12
CA LEU A 57 -8.58 11.14 19.23
C LEU A 57 -8.92 9.89 18.40
N LEU A 58 -10.19 9.46 18.41
CA LEU A 58 -10.65 8.33 17.59
C LEU A 58 -10.54 8.62 16.09
N SER A 59 -10.82 9.86 15.67
CA SER A 59 -10.72 10.27 14.26
C SER A 59 -9.27 10.26 13.75
N ILE A 60 -8.31 10.71 14.57
CA ILE A 60 -6.88 10.71 14.22
C ILE A 60 -6.37 9.26 14.08
N THR A 61 -6.69 8.41 15.06
CA THR A 61 -6.27 7.00 15.04
C THR A 61 -6.87 6.23 13.89
N PHE A 62 -8.15 6.48 13.55
CA PHE A 62 -8.82 5.89 12.40
C PHE A 62 -8.17 6.32 11.07
N SER A 63 -7.87 7.61 10.92
CA SER A 63 -7.20 8.15 9.73
C SER A 63 -5.81 7.53 9.53
N TYR A 64 -5.02 7.39 10.59
CA TYR A 64 -3.71 6.76 10.55
C TYR A 64 -3.79 5.26 10.18
N ALA A 65 -4.75 4.53 10.77
CA ALA A 65 -4.96 3.12 10.49
C ALA A 65 -5.36 2.88 9.03
N LEU A 66 -6.25 3.72 8.47
CA LEU A 66 -6.64 3.65 7.06
C LEU A 66 -5.45 3.93 6.13
N PHE A 67 -4.66 4.97 6.42
CA PHE A 67 -3.48 5.27 5.63
C PHE A 67 -2.50 4.10 5.58
N LYS A 68 -2.26 3.44 6.72
CA LYS A 68 -1.39 2.26 6.79
C LYS A 68 -2.01 1.03 6.09
N ALA A 69 -3.32 0.84 6.17
CA ALA A 69 -4.00 -0.27 5.50
C ALA A 69 -3.95 -0.15 3.97
N ILE A 70 -4.12 1.06 3.44
CA ILE A 70 -4.15 1.33 1.99
C ILE A 70 -2.75 1.45 1.39
N VAL A 71 -1.84 2.19 2.05
CA VAL A 71 -0.51 2.52 1.47
C VAL A 71 0.50 1.38 1.60
N ILE A 72 0.30 0.44 2.55
CA ILE A 72 1.14 -0.76 2.70
C ILE A 72 0.55 -1.94 1.91
N GLU A 73 -0.06 -1.68 0.76
CA GLU A 73 -0.04 -2.63 -0.34
C GLU A 73 1.26 -2.42 -1.11
N GLU A 74 2.36 -2.98 -0.59
CA GLU A 74 3.54 -3.15 -1.41
C GLU A 74 3.18 -4.08 -2.57
N LYS A 75 3.26 -3.52 -3.79
CA LYS A 75 3.21 -4.11 -5.14
C LYS A 75 2.30 -5.34 -5.28
N PRO A 76 1.28 -5.29 -6.15
CA PRO A 76 0.29 -6.36 -6.24
C PRO A 76 0.96 -7.74 -6.35
N PRO A 77 0.63 -8.70 -5.46
CA PRO A 77 1.23 -10.03 -5.43
C PRO A 77 0.87 -10.87 -6.67
N PHE A 78 0.10 -10.32 -7.61
CA PHE A 78 -0.34 -10.98 -8.83
C PHE A 78 0.82 -11.41 -9.73
N LEU A 79 1.94 -10.67 -9.73
CA LEU A 79 3.12 -11.04 -10.52
C LEU A 79 4.00 -12.09 -9.85
N LYS A 80 3.77 -12.42 -8.58
CA LYS A 80 4.58 -13.39 -7.83
C LYS A 80 4.02 -14.82 -7.88
N GLN A 81 2.80 -15.00 -8.40
CA GLN A 81 2.16 -16.32 -8.52
C GLN A 81 2.45 -17.01 -9.87
N PHE A 82 2.73 -16.25 -10.92
CA PHE A 82 3.11 -16.84 -12.20
C PHE A 82 4.56 -17.32 -12.15
N ARG A 83 4.78 -18.58 -12.52
CA ARG A 83 6.11 -19.12 -12.70
C ARG A 83 6.79 -18.34 -13.82
N ILE A 84 8.07 -17.97 -13.68
CA ILE A 84 8.79 -17.23 -14.74
C ILE A 84 8.70 -17.99 -16.07
N SER A 85 8.74 -19.32 -16.02
CA SER A 85 8.55 -20.19 -17.18
C SER A 85 7.21 -20.03 -17.91
N GLU A 86 6.12 -19.66 -17.22
CA GLU A 86 4.82 -19.41 -17.84
C GLU A 86 4.78 -18.03 -18.49
N LEU A 87 5.37 -17.01 -17.84
CA LEU A 87 5.49 -15.67 -18.40
C LEU A 87 6.35 -15.68 -19.68
N LEU A 88 7.44 -16.45 -19.71
CA LEU A 88 8.29 -16.60 -20.89
C LEU A 88 7.56 -17.19 -22.11
N ARG A 89 6.50 -17.98 -21.91
CA ARG A 89 5.68 -18.51 -23.01
C ARG A 89 4.75 -17.47 -23.62
N LEU A 90 4.44 -16.41 -22.89
CA LEU A 90 3.58 -15.32 -23.34
C LEU A 90 4.35 -14.20 -24.06
N LEU A 91 5.68 -14.18 -23.89
CA LEU A 91 6.54 -13.19 -24.52
C LEU A 91 6.62 -13.40 -26.04
N LYS A 92 6.68 -12.28 -26.77
CA LYS A 92 6.96 -12.32 -28.20
C LYS A 92 8.40 -12.78 -28.47
N PRO A 93 8.71 -13.29 -29.68
CA PRO A 93 10.07 -13.73 -30.03
C PRO A 93 11.14 -12.65 -29.80
N ASP A 94 10.79 -11.39 -30.10
CA ASP A 94 11.68 -10.23 -29.90
C ASP A 94 11.95 -9.94 -28.41
N GLU A 95 10.93 -10.11 -27.56
CA GLU A 95 11.02 -9.87 -26.11
C GLU A 95 11.83 -10.97 -25.43
N LEU A 96 11.61 -12.22 -25.83
CA LEU A 96 12.36 -13.38 -25.37
C LEU A 96 13.86 -13.22 -25.67
N LYS A 97 14.20 -12.78 -26.89
CA LYS A 97 15.59 -12.53 -27.29
C LYS A 97 16.27 -11.50 -26.40
N VAL A 98 15.58 -10.40 -26.07
CA VAL A 98 16.11 -9.37 -25.14
C VAL A 98 16.30 -9.95 -23.74
N TYR A 99 15.33 -10.70 -23.24
CA TYR A 99 15.42 -11.34 -21.92
C TYR A 99 16.59 -12.32 -21.83
N GLU A 100 16.79 -13.17 -22.84
CA GLU A 100 17.91 -14.12 -22.88
C GLU A 100 19.26 -13.41 -22.89
N ILE A 101 19.40 -12.31 -23.63
CA ILE A 101 20.64 -11.51 -23.62
C ILE A 101 20.91 -10.95 -22.22
N ILE A 102 19.90 -10.41 -21.54
CA ILE A 102 20.04 -9.87 -20.18
C ILE A 102 20.42 -10.98 -19.20
N LYS A 103 19.76 -12.15 -19.31
CA LYS A 103 20.02 -13.33 -18.48
C LYS A 103 21.44 -13.87 -18.67
N ASN A 104 21.85 -14.08 -19.93
CA ASN A 104 23.16 -14.64 -20.27
C ASN A 104 24.33 -13.73 -19.89
N ASN A 105 24.13 -12.40 -19.86
CA ASN A 105 25.17 -11.45 -19.47
C ASN A 105 25.22 -11.19 -17.94
N SER A 106 24.41 -11.89 -17.12
CA SER A 106 24.29 -11.65 -15.65
C SER A 106 23.98 -10.18 -15.28
N GLY A 107 23.37 -9.47 -16.22
CA GLY A 107 23.06 -8.05 -16.16
C GLY A 107 23.88 -7.20 -17.13
N ILE A 108 23.23 -6.23 -17.75
CA ILE A 108 23.75 -5.43 -18.86
C ILE A 108 23.33 -3.97 -18.70
N PHE A 109 24.12 -3.04 -19.23
CA PHE A 109 23.71 -1.64 -19.31
C PHE A 109 22.65 -1.45 -20.41
N GLN A 110 21.67 -0.57 -20.15
CA GLN A 110 20.63 -0.26 -21.12
C GLN A 110 21.19 0.28 -22.44
N SER A 111 22.34 0.95 -22.39
CA SER A 111 23.11 1.49 -23.53
C SER A 111 23.65 0.40 -24.47
N GLU A 112 23.98 -0.79 -23.95
CA GLU A 112 24.54 -1.90 -24.73
C GLU A 112 23.47 -2.78 -25.40
N LEU A 113 22.22 -2.70 -24.94
CA LEU A 113 21.13 -3.53 -25.47
C LEU A 113 20.82 -3.29 -26.96
N PRO A 114 20.74 -2.04 -27.46
CA PRO A 114 20.52 -1.78 -28.88
C PRO A 114 21.58 -2.44 -29.77
N GLU A 115 22.85 -2.37 -29.37
CA GLU A 115 23.98 -2.94 -30.11
C GLU A 115 23.93 -4.48 -30.16
N LYS A 116 23.62 -5.13 -29.03
CA LYS A 116 23.56 -6.61 -28.96
C LYS A 116 22.29 -7.20 -29.56
N THR A 117 21.18 -6.46 -29.56
CA THR A 117 19.88 -6.94 -30.04
C THR A 117 19.64 -6.64 -31.52
N GLY A 118 20.26 -5.57 -32.03
CA GLY A 118 19.97 -5.01 -33.36
C GLY A 118 18.67 -4.21 -33.42
N PHE A 119 18.08 -3.87 -32.27
CA PHE A 119 16.83 -3.12 -32.18
C PHE A 119 17.08 -1.62 -31.97
N SER A 120 16.11 -0.79 -32.38
CA SER A 120 16.18 0.66 -32.11
C SER A 120 16.08 0.95 -30.61
N THR A 121 16.66 2.05 -30.16
CA THR A 121 16.62 2.52 -28.77
C THR A 121 15.17 2.62 -28.24
N THR A 122 14.24 3.07 -29.08
CA THR A 122 12.81 3.14 -28.76
C THR A 122 12.20 1.75 -28.53
N LYS A 123 12.49 0.78 -29.41
CA LYS A 123 11.97 -0.59 -29.31
C LYS A 123 12.51 -1.30 -28.06
N VAL A 124 13.80 -1.12 -27.77
CA VAL A 124 14.42 -1.64 -26.55
C VAL A 124 13.75 -1.04 -25.31
N SER A 125 13.52 0.28 -25.28
CA SER A 125 12.85 0.93 -24.14
C SER A 125 11.43 0.42 -23.93
N GLN A 126 10.67 0.15 -25.00
CA GLN A 126 9.33 -0.43 -24.92
C GLN A 126 9.37 -1.86 -24.35
N ILE A 127 10.24 -2.72 -24.89
CA ILE A 127 10.40 -4.10 -24.43
C ILE A 127 10.81 -4.14 -22.95
N LEU A 128 11.75 -3.27 -22.55
CA LEU A 128 12.16 -3.16 -21.15
C LEU A 128 11.00 -2.73 -20.24
N GLY A 129 10.17 -1.79 -20.67
CA GLY A 129 8.96 -1.42 -19.95
C GLY A 129 8.02 -2.60 -19.74
N PHE A 130 7.81 -3.43 -20.77
CA PHE A 130 7.02 -4.66 -20.63
C PHE A 130 7.67 -5.66 -19.68
N LEU A 131 8.96 -5.94 -19.82
CA LEU A 131 9.69 -6.89 -18.97
C LEU A 131 9.73 -6.45 -17.50
N GLU A 132 9.80 -5.14 -17.24
CA GLU A 132 9.74 -4.55 -15.90
C GLU A 132 8.33 -4.68 -15.30
N VAL A 133 7.28 -4.44 -16.10
CA VAL A 133 5.88 -4.63 -15.67
C VAL A 133 5.58 -6.09 -15.36
N TYR A 134 6.13 -7.04 -16.12
CA TYR A 134 6.00 -8.47 -15.82
C TYR A 134 6.90 -8.96 -14.67
N GLY A 135 7.77 -8.10 -14.12
CA GLY A 135 8.69 -8.48 -13.05
C GLY A 135 9.80 -9.45 -13.48
N LEU A 136 10.08 -9.54 -14.79
CA LEU A 136 11.12 -10.42 -15.34
C LEU A 136 12.51 -9.75 -15.30
N VAL A 137 12.56 -8.42 -15.29
CA VAL A 137 13.80 -7.63 -15.27
C VAL A 137 13.69 -6.53 -14.23
N GLU A 138 14.76 -6.36 -13.45
CA GLU A 138 14.92 -5.27 -12.49
C GLU A 138 15.87 -4.20 -13.03
N LYS A 139 15.46 -2.94 -12.90
CA LYS A 139 16.25 -1.76 -13.23
C LYS A 139 16.90 -1.20 -11.97
N LYS A 140 18.23 -1.19 -11.93
CA LYS A 140 19.02 -0.54 -10.86
C LYS A 140 19.83 0.61 -11.43
N LYS A 141 19.73 1.78 -10.80
CA LYS A 141 20.53 2.94 -11.22
C LYS A 141 21.98 2.75 -10.78
N LYS A 142 22.91 2.74 -11.73
CA LYS A 142 24.36 2.62 -11.47
C LYS A 142 25.07 3.83 -12.10
N GLY A 143 25.24 4.88 -11.31
CA GLY A 143 25.82 6.15 -11.77
C GLY A 143 24.88 6.93 -12.71
N ARG A 144 25.37 7.23 -13.92
CA ARG A 144 24.61 7.93 -14.98
C ARG A 144 23.78 6.99 -15.86
N GLU A 145 23.99 5.68 -15.73
CA GLU A 145 23.34 4.69 -16.57
C GLU A 145 22.45 3.72 -15.76
N ASN A 146 21.51 3.11 -16.47
CA ASN A 146 20.62 2.10 -15.90
C ASN A 146 21.23 0.72 -16.13
N PHE A 147 21.46 0.00 -15.04
CA PHE A 147 21.88 -1.39 -15.06
C PHE A 147 20.63 -2.28 -14.98
N LEU A 148 20.53 -3.25 -15.87
CA LEU A 148 19.40 -4.16 -15.97
C LEU A 148 19.86 -5.54 -15.53
N ARG A 149 19.07 -6.21 -14.69
CA ARG A 149 19.35 -7.58 -14.24
C ARG A 149 18.09 -8.43 -14.40
N ALA A 150 18.24 -9.65 -14.92
CA ALA A 150 17.13 -10.59 -14.94
C ALA A 150 16.77 -10.97 -13.51
N VAL A 151 15.47 -10.97 -13.20
CA VAL A 151 14.96 -11.55 -11.96
C VAL A 151 15.03 -13.05 -12.14
N GLU A 152 16.03 -13.69 -11.53
CA GLU A 152 16.07 -15.13 -11.44
C GLU A 152 15.14 -15.56 -10.30
N GLU A 153 14.35 -16.60 -10.55
CA GLU A 153 13.72 -17.37 -9.46
C GLU A 153 14.85 -17.78 -8.52
N GLU A 154 14.95 -17.16 -7.35
CA GLU A 154 15.79 -17.70 -6.28
C GLU A 154 15.38 -19.16 -6.10
N PRO A 155 16.29 -20.13 -6.23
CA PRO A 155 15.98 -21.48 -5.84
C PRO A 155 15.65 -21.42 -4.35
N LYS A 156 14.39 -21.65 -4.02
CA LYS A 156 13.98 -22.01 -2.65
C LYS A 156 14.79 -23.25 -2.28
N SER A 157 15.89 -23.04 -1.56
CA SER A 157 16.53 -24.07 -0.74
C SER A 157 15.92 -24.06 0.66
#